data_AF-A0A9N8ESS2-F1
#
_entry.id   AF-A0A9N8ESS2-F1
#
_cell.length_a   1.000
_cell.length_b   1.000
_cell.length_c   1.000
_cell.angle_alpha   90.00
_cell.angle_beta   90.00
_cell.angle_gamma   90.00
#
_symmetry.space_group_name_H-M   'P 1'
#
loop_
_entity.id
_entity.type
_entity.pdbx_description
1 polymer ?
#
loop_
_entity_poly.entity_id
_entity_poly.type
_entity_poly.pdbx_seq_one_letter_code
_entity_poly.pdbx_strand_id
1 'polypeptide(L)'
;MKNCKAHLGCCKVVWLFSFWGILHSPRAFAFLFTASKQSWQTSHRSLHPLVPRPLFAADKFQEDDQPDLVSALMEDDDSSISISSSPSWARYALLISSFTDGILASPQAQSFLKHSLACSLLAERVRKAEAQVRESVMASPCNGPNMEAFNALEEYDEQLLQSTSDCDDASANRLLQSLGTGMKGKPNVRILYIPTAMYALNPNSANTPGKQRQRARADGKKRRNQLVQHLEDLLGPHLPEASVLAITLDLDDGSLKQPTGSDAAADFPADGVEALTTWAPHIVYVEGGNTFWLQHCLEKGSWASHLRAACTGPDAPSVYIGKSAGAIIAGATVATATWKGWDDPSVVPGKETYDDWKGHPGLDMVGSQSFFPHMSDDWESTVAEKRQEVQPKELSDKIVCLREYDACCVDGSDQIMELVSGVEAAVAQ
;
A
#
# COMPACT_ATOMS: atom_id res chain seq x y z
N MET A 1 -18.20 45.01 36.53
CA MET A 1 -17.99 43.69 35.91
C MET A 1 -19.12 42.76 36.39
N LYS A 2 -20.21 42.66 35.61
CA LYS A 2 -21.39 41.85 35.91
C LYS A 2 -21.46 40.71 34.90
N ASN A 3 -21.60 39.49 35.43
CA ASN A 3 -22.18 38.26 34.86
C ASN A 3 -22.33 38.15 33.32
N CYS A 4 -21.38 37.47 32.69
CA CYS A 4 -21.59 36.71 31.44
C CYS A 4 -21.47 35.21 31.74
N LYS A 5 -22.54 34.61 32.26
CA LYS A 5 -22.73 33.15 32.33
C LYS A 5 -24.17 32.83 31.96
N ALA A 6 -24.40 32.56 30.68
CA ALA A 6 -25.51 31.79 30.11
C ALA A 6 -25.76 32.21 28.64
N HIS A 7 -24.92 31.76 27.69
CA HIS A 7 -25.30 31.74 26.26
C HIS A 7 -24.48 30.77 25.38
N LEU A 8 -23.54 30.00 25.94
CA LEU A 8 -22.68 29.08 25.19
C LEU A 8 -23.40 27.85 24.60
N GLY A 9 -24.63 27.56 25.00
CA GLY A 9 -25.40 26.42 24.48
C GLY A 9 -26.11 26.67 23.15
N CYS A 10 -26.42 27.93 22.79
CA CYS A 10 -27.30 28.22 21.67
C CYS A 10 -26.54 28.48 20.35
N CYS A 11 -25.32 29.02 20.40
CA CYS A 11 -24.56 29.33 19.18
C CYS A 11 -24.04 28.10 18.41
N LYS A 12 -23.87 26.94 19.07
CA LYS A 12 -23.29 25.74 18.42
C LYS A 12 -24.29 24.94 17.57
N VAL A 13 -25.58 24.92 17.94
CA VAL A 13 -26.62 24.18 17.20
C VAL A 13 -27.08 24.94 15.96
N VAL A 14 -27.03 26.29 15.99
CA VAL A 14 -27.46 27.13 14.86
C VAL A 14 -26.55 26.96 13.64
N TRP A 15 -25.25 26.70 13.83
CA TRP A 15 -24.30 26.52 12.71
C TRP A 15 -24.58 25.28 11.85
N LEU A 16 -24.96 24.15 12.45
CA LEU A 16 -25.21 22.89 11.72
C LEU A 16 -26.45 22.98 10.81
N PHE A 17 -27.46 23.76 11.20
CA PHE A 17 -28.71 23.89 10.43
C PHE A 17 -28.62 24.94 9.30
N SER A 18 -27.78 25.97 9.41
CA SER A 18 -27.63 26.99 8.37
C SER A 18 -26.85 26.51 7.13
N PHE A 19 -26.08 25.42 7.22
CA PHE A 19 -25.30 24.87 6.10
C PHE A 19 -25.98 23.72 5.36
N TRP A 20 -27.17 23.29 5.80
CA TRP A 20 -27.91 22.18 5.18
C TRP A 20 -28.23 22.45 3.69
N GLY A 21 -28.27 23.70 3.24
CA GLY A 21 -28.54 24.07 1.84
C GLY A 21 -27.31 24.34 0.96
N ILE A 22 -26.07 24.23 1.47
CA ILE A 22 -24.86 24.70 0.74
C ILE A 22 -23.89 23.55 0.40
N LEU A 23 -23.94 22.45 1.16
CA LEU A 23 -22.96 21.37 1.04
C LEU A 23 -23.31 20.41 -0.11
N HIS A 24 -22.46 20.38 -1.14
CA HIS A 24 -22.60 19.48 -2.28
C HIS A 24 -21.80 18.18 -2.11
N SER A 25 -20.85 18.12 -1.17
CA SER A 25 -20.06 16.92 -0.85
C SER A 25 -20.64 16.13 0.35
N PRO A 26 -21.09 14.87 0.14
CA PRO A 26 -21.49 13.98 1.24
C PRO A 26 -20.36 13.69 2.24
N ARG A 27 -19.10 13.66 1.78
CA ARG A 27 -17.92 13.43 2.64
C ARG A 27 -17.67 14.61 3.56
N ALA A 28 -17.63 15.82 3.01
CA ALA A 28 -17.45 17.05 3.79
C ALA A 28 -18.53 17.20 4.88
N PHE A 29 -19.78 16.85 4.57
CA PHE A 29 -20.87 16.85 5.53
C PHE A 29 -20.69 15.80 6.65
N ALA A 30 -20.47 14.54 6.28
CA ALA A 30 -20.26 13.46 7.24
C ALA A 30 -19.10 13.77 8.19
N PHE A 31 -18.07 14.44 7.66
CA PHE A 31 -16.89 14.85 8.39
C PHE A 31 -17.18 15.96 9.43
N LEU A 32 -17.81 17.06 9.02
CA LEU A 32 -18.16 18.17 9.94
C LEU A 32 -19.08 17.68 11.07
N PHE A 33 -20.03 16.80 10.75
CA PHE A 33 -20.91 16.20 11.75
C PHE A 33 -20.12 15.35 12.77
N THR A 34 -19.19 14.52 12.30
CA THR A 34 -18.38 13.65 13.16
C THR A 34 -17.40 14.44 14.03
N ALA A 35 -16.73 15.46 13.47
CA ALA A 35 -15.81 16.33 14.21
C ALA A 35 -16.54 17.13 15.30
N SER A 36 -17.73 17.66 14.99
CA SER A 36 -18.58 18.35 15.96
C SER A 36 -18.99 17.44 17.13
N LYS A 37 -19.37 16.19 16.83
CA LYS A 37 -19.73 15.20 17.85
C LYS A 37 -18.57 14.86 18.79
N GLN A 38 -17.35 14.72 18.27
CA GLN A 38 -16.15 14.48 19.10
C GLN A 38 -15.80 15.69 19.99
N SER A 39 -15.86 16.91 19.45
CA SER A 39 -15.65 18.16 20.22
C SER A 39 -16.65 18.29 21.38
N TRP A 40 -17.91 17.87 21.17
CA TRP A 40 -18.92 17.86 22.21
C TRP A 40 -18.60 16.86 23.34
N GLN A 41 -18.16 15.65 23.00
CA GLN A 41 -17.80 14.62 23.97
C GLN A 41 -16.58 14.99 24.82
N THR A 42 -15.56 15.62 24.24
CA THR A 42 -14.37 16.08 24.98
C THR A 42 -14.69 17.24 25.92
N SER A 43 -15.55 18.18 25.48
CA SER A 43 -15.99 19.30 26.30
C SER A 43 -16.78 18.88 27.55
N HIS A 44 -17.47 17.74 27.51
CA HIS A 44 -18.27 17.23 28.64
C HIS A 44 -17.50 16.32 29.61
N ARG A 45 -16.29 15.85 29.27
CA ARG A 45 -15.45 15.04 30.17
C ARG A 45 -14.59 15.85 31.16
N SER A 46 -14.59 17.18 31.09
CA SER A 46 -13.77 18.06 31.93
C SER A 46 -14.48 18.58 33.20
N LEU A 47 -15.24 17.73 33.89
CA LEU A 47 -15.80 18.05 35.21
C LEU A 47 -15.59 16.88 36.20
N HIS A 48 -14.33 16.58 36.50
CA HIS A 48 -13.98 15.83 37.72
C HIS A 48 -13.05 16.68 38.59
N PRO A 49 -13.32 16.82 39.90
CA PRO A 49 -12.47 17.57 40.81
C PRO A 49 -11.11 16.88 40.98
N LEU A 50 -10.04 17.65 40.85
CA LEU A 50 -8.67 17.25 41.13
C LEU A 50 -8.55 16.80 42.60
N VAL A 51 -8.23 15.52 42.80
CA VAL A 51 -7.78 14.99 44.10
C VAL A 51 -6.26 15.19 44.20
N PRO A 52 -5.73 15.80 45.27
CA PRO A 52 -4.29 15.97 45.42
C PRO A 52 -3.62 14.64 45.76
N ARG A 53 -2.57 14.28 45.02
CA ARG A 53 -1.66 13.17 45.36
C ARG A 53 -0.63 13.62 46.41
N PRO A 54 -0.25 12.76 47.37
CA PRO A 54 0.79 13.06 48.33
C PRO A 54 2.19 12.89 47.71
N LEU A 55 3.11 13.77 48.09
CA LEU A 55 4.54 13.64 47.87
C LEU A 55 5.07 12.43 48.66
N PHE A 56 5.77 11.52 47.98
CA PHE A 56 6.62 10.53 48.63
C PHE A 56 8.09 10.84 48.42
N ALA A 57 8.82 10.63 49.50
CA ALA A 57 10.24 10.89 49.71
C ALA A 57 11.14 10.00 48.85
N ALA A 58 12.33 10.53 48.57
CA ALA A 58 13.45 9.79 48.02
C ALA A 58 14.03 8.86 49.08
N ASP A 59 14.15 7.58 48.77
CA ASP A 59 15.02 6.66 49.48
C ASP A 59 15.88 5.86 48.51
N LYS A 60 17.15 5.72 48.90
CA LYS A 60 18.25 5.05 48.22
C LYS A 60 18.10 3.52 48.33
N PHE A 61 18.30 2.79 47.24
CA PHE A 61 18.73 1.39 47.23
C PHE A 61 19.55 1.18 45.94
N GLN A 62 20.87 1.00 46.00
CA GLN A 62 21.65 -0.21 46.32
C GLN A 62 21.59 -1.24 45.18
N GLU A 63 22.70 -1.30 44.43
CA GLU A 63 23.01 -2.27 43.38
C GLU A 63 23.13 -3.67 43.99
N ASP A 64 22.48 -4.66 43.39
CA ASP A 64 22.84 -6.07 43.54
C ASP A 64 22.55 -6.82 42.22
N ASP A 65 23.57 -7.55 41.79
CA ASP A 65 23.63 -8.40 40.60
C ASP A 65 22.65 -9.59 40.66
N GLN A 66 21.87 -9.81 39.59
CA GLN A 66 21.31 -11.13 39.26
C GLN A 66 21.35 -11.41 37.75
N PRO A 67 21.61 -12.66 37.33
CA PRO A 67 21.78 -13.03 35.93
C PRO A 67 20.45 -13.27 35.21
N ASP A 68 20.45 -12.91 33.92
CA ASP A 68 19.35 -13.02 32.97
C ASP A 68 18.74 -14.42 32.87
N LEU A 69 17.46 -14.51 33.23
CA LEU A 69 16.58 -15.65 33.01
C LEU A 69 15.49 -15.20 32.03
N VAL A 70 15.88 -14.96 30.77
CA VAL A 70 14.95 -14.67 29.67
C VAL A 70 14.76 -15.95 28.86
N SER A 71 13.88 -16.82 29.35
CA SER A 71 13.32 -17.94 28.58
C SER A 71 12.05 -18.41 29.30
N ALA A 72 10.98 -18.58 28.53
CA ALA A 72 9.61 -18.92 28.94
C ALA A 72 8.74 -17.72 29.33
N LEU A 73 8.04 -17.19 28.33
CA LEU A 73 6.63 -16.77 28.34
C LEU A 73 6.28 -16.31 26.91
N MET A 74 6.22 -17.26 25.98
CA MET A 74 5.38 -17.11 24.79
C MET A 74 4.15 -17.97 25.07
N GLU A 75 3.11 -17.33 25.58
CA GLU A 75 1.79 -17.95 25.72
C GLU A 75 1.16 -17.97 24.32
N ASP A 76 0.95 -19.18 23.81
CA ASP A 76 0.25 -19.47 22.56
C ASP A 76 -1.23 -19.07 22.70
N ASP A 77 -1.57 -17.83 22.33
CA ASP A 77 -2.94 -17.37 22.18
C ASP A 77 -3.50 -17.83 20.81
N ASP A 78 -3.82 -19.12 20.74
CA ASP A 78 -4.35 -19.83 19.57
C ASP A 78 -5.84 -19.50 19.33
N SER A 79 -6.17 -18.21 19.28
CA SER A 79 -7.49 -17.72 18.91
C SER A 79 -7.62 -17.72 17.38
N SER A 80 -7.96 -18.89 16.84
CA SER A 80 -8.35 -19.08 15.44
C SER A 80 -9.68 -18.35 15.16
N ILE A 81 -9.65 -17.03 15.07
CA ILE A 81 -10.77 -16.23 14.59
C ILE A 81 -10.90 -16.55 13.10
N SER A 82 -11.90 -17.35 12.74
CA SER A 82 -12.31 -17.54 11.34
C SER A 82 -12.95 -16.23 10.87
N ILE A 83 -12.12 -15.23 10.58
CA ILE A 83 -12.56 -14.00 9.95
C ILE A 83 -12.96 -14.41 8.53
N SER A 84 -14.27 -14.55 8.29
CA SER A 84 -14.81 -14.52 6.93
C SER A 84 -14.65 -13.08 6.42
N SER A 85 -13.40 -12.65 6.21
CA SER A 85 -13.09 -11.34 5.67
C SER A 85 -13.60 -11.37 4.25
N SER A 86 -14.54 -10.48 3.93
CA SER A 86 -14.91 -10.23 2.55
C SER A 86 -13.63 -10.03 1.73
N PRO A 87 -13.55 -10.60 0.52
CA PRO A 87 -12.36 -10.54 -0.31
C PRO A 87 -11.89 -9.09 -0.44
N SER A 88 -10.61 -8.85 -0.17
CA SER A 88 -10.04 -7.51 -0.24
C SER A 88 -9.65 -7.19 -1.68
N TRP A 89 -10.01 -6.00 -2.15
CA TRP A 89 -9.56 -5.53 -3.46
C TRP A 89 -8.52 -4.45 -3.27
N ALA A 90 -7.37 -4.62 -3.92
CA ALA A 90 -6.42 -3.56 -4.12
C ALA A 90 -7.14 -2.41 -4.82
N ARG A 91 -6.97 -1.20 -4.32
CA ARG A 91 -7.59 -0.03 -4.95
C ARG A 91 -7.13 0.08 -6.40
N TYR A 92 -5.82 0.02 -6.59
CA TYR A 92 -5.21 -0.15 -7.89
C TYR A 92 -4.11 -1.20 -7.79
N ALA A 93 -4.07 -2.14 -8.73
CA ALA A 93 -2.93 -3.03 -8.88
C ALA A 93 -2.52 -3.24 -10.33
N LEU A 94 -1.22 -3.48 -10.53
CA LEU A 94 -0.66 -3.90 -11.80
C LEU A 94 0.17 -5.16 -11.60
N LEU A 95 -0.26 -6.26 -12.19
CA LEU A 95 0.36 -7.57 -12.01
C LEU A 95 0.99 -8.02 -13.32
N ILE A 96 2.30 -8.30 -13.29
CA ILE A 96 3.12 -8.44 -14.49
C ILE A 96 4.09 -9.62 -14.38
N SER A 97 4.50 -10.15 -15.52
CA SER A 97 5.63 -11.09 -15.62
C SER A 97 6.96 -10.33 -15.71
N SER A 98 7.03 -9.32 -16.59
CA SER A 98 8.21 -8.51 -16.85
C SER A 98 7.90 -7.01 -16.70
N PHE A 99 8.83 -6.26 -16.12
CA PHE A 99 8.71 -4.79 -16.05
C PHE A 99 8.91 -4.15 -17.42
N THR A 100 9.93 -4.60 -18.15
CA THR A 100 10.27 -4.05 -19.46
C THR A 100 9.17 -4.37 -20.47
N ASP A 101 8.72 -5.62 -20.52
CA ASP A 101 7.79 -6.05 -21.56
C ASP A 101 6.33 -5.80 -21.16
N GLY A 102 5.97 -5.97 -19.88
CA GLY A 102 4.61 -5.77 -19.39
C GLY A 102 4.23 -4.31 -19.16
N ILE A 103 5.17 -3.45 -18.73
CA ILE A 103 4.90 -2.01 -18.50
C ILE A 103 5.47 -1.16 -19.63
N LEU A 104 6.80 -1.19 -19.83
CA LEU A 104 7.45 -0.21 -20.73
C LEU A 104 7.02 -0.39 -22.20
N ALA A 105 6.67 -1.61 -22.61
CA ALA A 105 6.17 -1.89 -23.96
C ALA A 105 4.63 -1.88 -24.10
N SER A 106 3.89 -1.61 -23.02
CA SER A 106 2.42 -1.53 -23.03
C SER A 106 1.94 -0.10 -22.75
N PRO A 107 1.51 0.64 -23.78
CA PRO A 107 0.92 1.98 -23.59
C PRO A 107 -0.30 1.96 -22.66
N GLN A 108 -1.13 0.93 -22.72
CA GLN A 108 -2.29 0.76 -21.87
C GLN A 108 -1.88 0.57 -20.40
N ALA A 109 -0.90 -0.28 -20.10
CA ALA A 109 -0.39 -0.46 -18.73
C ALA A 109 0.23 0.83 -18.19
N GLN A 110 0.94 1.60 -19.03
CA GLN A 110 1.49 2.91 -18.65
C GLN A 110 0.40 3.94 -18.38
N SER A 111 -0.66 3.95 -19.19
CA SER A 111 -1.81 4.85 -19.02
C SER A 111 -2.52 4.53 -17.70
N PHE A 112 -2.75 3.24 -17.43
CA PHE A 112 -3.32 2.76 -16.18
C PHE A 112 -2.45 3.12 -14.96
N LEU A 113 -1.13 2.90 -15.04
CA LEU A 113 -0.20 3.26 -13.96
C LEU A 113 -0.22 4.77 -13.69
N LYS A 114 -0.19 5.58 -14.75
CA LYS A 114 -0.24 7.04 -14.65
C LYS A 114 -1.55 7.53 -14.04
N HIS A 115 -2.69 6.98 -14.48
CA HIS A 115 -4.00 7.26 -13.90
C HIS A 115 -4.05 6.91 -12.41
N SER A 116 -3.66 5.68 -12.07
CA SER A 116 -3.67 5.17 -10.69
C SER A 116 -2.81 6.03 -9.75
N LEU A 117 -1.66 6.51 -10.23
CA LEU A 117 -0.78 7.43 -9.51
C LEU A 117 -1.41 8.81 -9.32
N ALA A 118 -2.03 9.37 -10.36
CA ALA A 118 -2.73 10.65 -10.28
C ALA A 118 -3.85 10.59 -9.23
N CYS A 119 -4.64 9.51 -9.25
CA CYS A 119 -5.68 9.25 -8.25
C CYS A 119 -5.11 9.07 -6.83
N SER A 120 -3.98 8.39 -6.68
CA SER A 120 -3.30 8.21 -5.38
C SER A 120 -2.78 9.55 -4.82
N LEU A 121 -2.23 10.41 -5.66
CA LEU A 121 -1.79 11.76 -5.29
C LEU A 121 -2.98 12.66 -4.91
N LEU A 122 -4.09 12.57 -5.65
CA LEU A 122 -5.34 13.27 -5.30
C LEU A 122 -5.88 12.78 -3.95
N ALA A 123 -5.86 11.46 -3.69
CA ALA A 123 -6.27 10.91 -2.41
C ALA A 123 -5.41 11.41 -1.23
N GLU A 124 -4.10 11.61 -1.42
CA GLU A 124 -3.26 12.28 -0.42
C GLU A 124 -3.71 13.73 -0.17
N ARG A 125 -4.08 14.48 -1.20
CA ARG A 125 -4.58 15.86 -1.08
C ARG A 125 -5.87 15.92 -0.26
N VAL A 126 -6.82 15.06 -0.59
CA VAL A 126 -8.08 14.92 0.14
C VAL A 126 -7.79 14.66 1.62
N ARG A 127 -6.96 13.67 1.95
CA ARG A 127 -6.60 13.36 3.34
C ARG A 127 -5.96 14.54 4.07
N LYS A 128 -5.07 15.29 3.41
CA LYS A 128 -4.45 16.49 4.00
C LYS A 128 -5.46 17.61 4.24
N ALA A 129 -6.34 17.89 3.27
CA ALA A 129 -7.39 18.89 3.41
C ALA A 129 -8.37 18.50 4.53
N GLU A 130 -8.79 17.24 4.59
CA GLU A 130 -9.60 16.70 5.68
C GLU A 130 -8.92 16.88 7.05
N ALA A 131 -7.63 16.54 7.17
CA ALA A 131 -6.88 16.73 8.40
C ALA A 131 -6.84 18.20 8.84
N GLN A 132 -6.58 19.12 7.91
CA GLN A 132 -6.57 20.57 8.19
C GLN A 132 -7.95 21.08 8.62
N VAL A 133 -9.02 20.65 7.95
CA VAL A 133 -10.40 20.96 8.35
C VAL A 133 -10.65 20.43 9.76
N ARG A 134 -10.29 19.18 10.05
CA ARG A 134 -10.46 18.58 11.39
C ARG A 134 -9.73 19.37 12.46
N GLU A 135 -8.45 19.65 12.24
CA GLU A 135 -7.61 20.38 13.18
C GLU A 135 -8.15 21.79 13.44
N SER A 136 -8.59 22.50 12.40
CA SER A 136 -9.17 23.84 12.55
C SER A 136 -10.46 23.85 13.38
N VAL A 137 -11.35 22.88 13.15
CA VAL A 137 -12.60 22.72 13.92
C VAL A 137 -12.31 22.38 15.38
N MET A 138 -11.31 21.51 15.61
CA MET A 138 -10.90 21.14 16.97
C MET A 138 -10.22 22.30 17.71
N ALA A 139 -9.40 23.10 17.03
CA ALA A 139 -8.66 24.22 17.60
C ALA A 139 -9.58 25.39 17.99
N SER A 140 -10.60 25.69 17.19
CA SER A 140 -11.58 26.74 17.53
C SER A 140 -12.99 26.39 17.06
N PRO A 141 -13.77 25.67 17.89
CA PRO A 141 -15.14 25.29 17.55
C PRO A 141 -16.09 26.47 17.27
N CYS A 142 -15.72 27.69 17.69
CA CYS A 142 -16.54 28.89 17.49
C CYS A 142 -16.22 29.65 16.20
N ASN A 143 -15.06 29.39 15.57
CA ASN A 143 -14.61 30.12 14.37
C ASN A 143 -14.96 29.39 13.06
N GLY A 144 -15.57 28.21 13.14
CA GLY A 144 -15.84 27.37 11.98
C GLY A 144 -14.58 26.65 11.46
N PRO A 145 -14.73 25.84 10.39
CA PRO A 145 -13.60 25.21 9.75
C PRO A 145 -12.73 26.24 9.01
N ASN A 146 -11.48 25.88 8.74
CA ASN A 146 -10.65 26.59 7.78
C ASN A 146 -11.32 26.52 6.40
N MET A 147 -11.89 27.64 5.94
CA MET A 147 -12.62 27.71 4.69
C MET A 147 -11.73 27.48 3.45
N GLU A 148 -10.42 27.77 3.50
CA GLU A 148 -9.50 27.46 2.40
C GLU A 148 -9.37 25.94 2.23
N ALA A 149 -9.14 25.22 3.33
CA ALA A 149 -9.02 23.76 3.31
C ALA A 149 -10.36 23.09 2.97
N PHE A 150 -11.48 23.67 3.43
CA PHE A 150 -12.81 23.19 3.12
C PHE A 150 -13.16 23.32 1.63
N ASN A 151 -12.94 24.49 1.04
CA ASN A 151 -13.19 24.70 -0.39
C ASN A 151 -12.27 23.82 -1.26
N ALA A 152 -11.01 23.64 -0.85
CA ALA A 152 -10.09 22.71 -1.52
C ALA A 152 -10.60 21.26 -1.47
N LEU A 153 -11.20 20.84 -0.35
CA LEU A 153 -11.79 19.51 -0.23
C LEU A 153 -12.97 19.31 -1.20
N GLU A 154 -13.84 20.32 -1.35
CA GLU A 154 -14.94 20.26 -2.32
C GLU A 154 -14.41 20.16 -3.77
N GLU A 155 -13.39 20.94 -4.13
CA GLU A 155 -12.76 20.88 -5.45
C GLU A 155 -12.13 19.49 -5.70
N TYR A 156 -11.45 18.92 -4.70
CA TYR A 156 -10.84 17.59 -4.84
C TYR A 156 -11.88 16.47 -4.94
N ASP A 157 -13.00 16.56 -4.23
CA ASP A 157 -14.11 15.61 -4.36
C ASP A 157 -14.72 15.65 -5.77
N GLU A 158 -14.89 16.84 -6.35
CA GLU A 158 -15.35 16.99 -7.74
C GLU A 158 -14.36 16.38 -8.73
N GLN A 159 -13.06 16.62 -8.56
CA GLN A 159 -12.01 16.01 -9.39
C GLN A 159 -12.00 14.48 -9.26
N LEU A 160 -12.21 13.95 -8.05
CA LEU A 160 -12.26 12.50 -7.82
C LEU A 160 -13.45 11.87 -8.55
N LEU A 161 -14.64 12.48 -8.47
CA LEU A 161 -15.84 12.02 -9.18
C LEU A 161 -15.68 12.08 -10.72
N GLN A 162 -14.93 13.05 -11.24
CA GLN A 162 -14.62 13.13 -12.67
C GLN A 162 -13.58 12.11 -13.09
N SER A 163 -12.66 11.73 -12.20
CA SER A 163 -11.60 10.76 -12.51
C SER A 163 -12.09 9.32 -12.60
N THR A 164 -13.20 8.97 -11.93
CA THR A 164 -13.70 7.58 -11.90
C THR A 164 -14.36 7.12 -13.20
N SER A 165 -14.65 8.01 -14.16
CA SER A 165 -15.38 7.60 -15.37
C SER A 165 -14.50 6.95 -16.44
N ASP A 166 -13.22 7.35 -16.55
CA ASP A 166 -12.36 6.94 -17.65
C ASP A 166 -10.88 6.79 -17.21
N CYS A 167 -10.36 5.56 -17.27
CA CYS A 167 -8.93 5.26 -17.05
C CYS A 167 -8.11 5.52 -18.33
N ASP A 168 -8.30 6.68 -18.95
CA ASP A 168 -7.59 7.07 -20.16
C ASP A 168 -6.41 8.01 -19.87
N ASP A 169 -5.45 8.03 -20.80
CA ASP A 169 -4.22 8.80 -20.70
C ASP A 169 -4.47 10.31 -20.57
N ALA A 170 -5.43 10.85 -21.33
CA ALA A 170 -5.74 12.28 -21.35
C ALA A 170 -6.37 12.73 -20.02
N SER A 171 -7.24 11.91 -19.44
CA SER A 171 -7.85 12.11 -18.13
C SER A 171 -6.79 12.11 -17.03
N ALA A 172 -5.85 11.16 -17.06
CA ALA A 172 -4.71 11.13 -16.15
C ALA A 172 -3.83 12.39 -16.29
N ASN A 173 -3.54 12.82 -17.52
CA ASN A 173 -2.73 14.01 -17.79
C ASN A 173 -3.37 15.30 -17.25
N ARG A 174 -4.69 15.47 -17.45
CA ARG A 174 -5.43 16.62 -16.92
C ARG A 174 -5.37 16.65 -15.39
N LEU A 175 -5.55 15.49 -14.74
CA LEU A 175 -5.47 15.39 -13.28
C LEU A 175 -4.05 15.69 -12.76
N LEU A 176 -3.02 15.17 -13.40
CA LEU A 176 -1.63 15.50 -13.00
C LEU A 176 -1.33 16.99 -13.16
N GLN A 177 -1.82 17.62 -14.23
CA GLN A 177 -1.65 19.06 -14.44
C GLN A 177 -2.39 19.89 -13.38
N SER A 178 -3.63 19.52 -13.02
CA SER A 178 -4.36 20.21 -11.94
C SER A 178 -3.67 20.05 -10.59
N LEU A 179 -3.12 18.87 -10.33
CA LEU A 179 -2.30 18.62 -9.15
C LEU A 179 -1.05 19.51 -9.17
N GLY A 180 -0.40 19.73 -10.31
CA GLY A 180 0.77 20.60 -10.43
C GLY A 180 0.50 22.08 -10.13
N THR A 181 -0.62 22.63 -10.61
CA THR A 181 -0.93 24.07 -10.47
C THR A 181 -1.39 24.48 -9.07
N GLY A 182 -1.96 23.56 -8.30
CA GLY A 182 -2.52 23.85 -6.97
C GLY A 182 -1.57 23.70 -5.78
N MET A 183 -0.29 23.34 -5.97
CA MET A 183 0.61 23.07 -4.84
C MET A 183 1.38 24.28 -4.34
N LYS A 184 1.29 24.53 -3.04
CA LYS A 184 2.36 25.20 -2.29
C LYS A 184 3.45 24.16 -2.02
N GLY A 185 4.39 24.01 -2.96
CA GLY A 185 5.58 23.16 -2.82
C GLY A 185 5.65 21.99 -3.81
N LYS A 186 6.80 21.32 -3.79
CA LYS A 186 7.16 20.23 -4.69
C LYS A 186 6.34 18.96 -4.37
N PRO A 187 5.56 18.36 -5.29
CA PRO A 187 4.93 17.05 -5.05
C PRO A 187 5.99 15.97 -4.88
N ASN A 188 5.78 15.07 -3.92
CA ASN A 188 6.66 13.92 -3.70
C ASN A 188 5.91 12.63 -4.03
N VAL A 189 6.39 11.89 -5.02
CA VAL A 189 5.91 10.55 -5.37
C VAL A 189 6.74 9.52 -4.59
N ARG A 190 6.12 8.82 -3.64
CA ARG A 190 6.79 7.90 -2.72
C ARG A 190 6.68 6.45 -3.20
N ILE A 191 7.81 5.75 -3.29
CA ILE A 191 7.90 4.35 -3.71
C ILE A 191 8.50 3.52 -2.59
N LEU A 192 7.77 2.50 -2.17
CA LEU A 192 8.30 1.40 -1.37
C LEU A 192 8.62 0.22 -2.28
N TYR A 193 9.91 -0.07 -2.43
CA TYR A 193 10.39 -1.17 -3.27
C TYR A 193 10.77 -2.38 -2.43
N ILE A 194 10.21 -3.56 -2.74
CA ILE A 194 10.33 -4.78 -1.95
C ILE A 194 10.98 -5.88 -2.81
N PRO A 195 12.32 -6.05 -2.74
CA PRO A 195 13.07 -7.05 -3.48
C PRO A 195 13.20 -8.40 -2.77
N THR A 196 12.50 -8.63 -1.66
CA THR A 196 12.77 -9.75 -0.75
C THR A 196 12.79 -11.11 -1.43
N ALA A 197 11.93 -11.35 -2.42
CA ALA A 197 11.93 -12.60 -3.20
C ALA A 197 13.30 -12.90 -3.84
N MET A 198 14.06 -11.86 -4.24
CA MET A 198 15.40 -12.00 -4.84
C MET A 198 16.47 -12.42 -3.83
N TYR A 199 16.19 -12.34 -2.52
CA TYR A 199 17.16 -12.61 -1.45
C TYR A 199 17.21 -14.08 -1.03
N ALA A 200 16.33 -14.91 -1.59
CA ALA A 200 16.38 -16.35 -1.40
C ALA A 200 17.76 -16.89 -1.80
N LEU A 201 18.37 -17.64 -0.89
CA LEU A 201 19.69 -18.22 -1.10
C LEU A 201 19.54 -19.45 -1.98
N ASN A 202 20.38 -19.57 -3.00
CA ASN A 202 20.48 -20.81 -3.76
C ASN A 202 21.47 -21.75 -3.05
N PRO A 203 21.02 -22.89 -2.48
CA PRO A 203 21.89 -23.81 -1.75
C PRO A 203 22.92 -24.49 -2.67
N ASN A 204 22.64 -24.57 -3.97
CA ASN A 204 23.53 -25.16 -4.98
C ASN A 204 24.54 -24.14 -5.55
N SER A 205 24.52 -22.88 -5.11
CA SER A 205 25.48 -21.89 -5.59
C SER A 205 26.87 -22.10 -4.99
N ALA A 206 27.91 -22.01 -5.83
CA ALA A 206 29.29 -21.94 -5.35
C ALA A 206 29.62 -20.63 -4.61
N ASN A 207 28.75 -19.63 -4.66
CA ASN A 207 28.95 -18.36 -3.96
C ASN A 207 28.47 -18.45 -2.51
N THR A 208 29.23 -17.84 -1.59
CA THR A 208 28.81 -17.73 -0.19
C THR A 208 27.47 -16.97 -0.06
N PRO A 209 26.66 -17.25 0.98
CA PRO A 209 25.41 -16.53 1.22
C PRO A 209 25.56 -15.01 1.23
N GLY A 210 26.64 -14.50 1.83
CA GLY A 210 26.93 -13.07 1.86
C GLY A 210 27.11 -12.46 0.46
N LYS A 211 27.83 -13.16 -0.44
CA LYS A 211 28.02 -12.71 -1.82
C LYS A 211 26.74 -12.77 -2.64
N GLN A 212 25.92 -13.81 -2.45
CA GLN A 212 24.60 -13.91 -3.08
C GLN A 212 23.71 -12.72 -2.67
N ARG A 213 23.58 -12.44 -1.36
CA ARG A 213 22.82 -11.29 -0.86
C ARG A 213 23.38 -9.95 -1.34
N GLN A 214 24.70 -9.78 -1.39
CA GLN A 214 25.33 -8.57 -1.92
C GLN A 214 24.93 -8.32 -3.38
N ARG A 215 24.99 -9.36 -4.22
CA ARG A 215 24.57 -9.27 -5.62
C ARG A 215 23.09 -8.94 -5.75
N ALA A 216 22.23 -9.65 -5.03
CA ALA A 216 20.80 -9.40 -5.06
C ALA A 216 20.43 -7.98 -4.60
N ARG A 217 21.13 -7.42 -3.59
CA ARG A 217 20.96 -6.02 -3.17
C ARG A 217 21.41 -5.02 -4.23
N ALA A 218 22.48 -5.32 -4.96
CA ALA A 218 22.95 -4.48 -6.07
C ALA A 218 21.94 -4.51 -7.23
N ASP A 219 21.43 -5.68 -7.58
CA ASP A 219 20.42 -5.85 -8.63
C ASP A 219 19.09 -5.18 -8.25
N GLY A 220 18.63 -5.34 -6.99
CA GLY A 220 17.45 -4.65 -6.47
C GLY A 220 17.60 -3.13 -6.52
N LYS A 221 18.76 -2.58 -6.15
CA LYS A 221 19.05 -1.13 -6.29
C LYS A 221 18.95 -0.68 -7.74
N LYS A 222 19.52 -1.45 -8.67
CA LYS A 222 19.49 -1.13 -10.10
C LYS A 222 18.05 -1.10 -10.61
N ARG A 223 17.25 -2.13 -10.31
CA ARG A 223 15.84 -2.24 -10.74
C ARG A 223 14.96 -1.14 -10.16
N ARG A 224 15.12 -0.84 -8.87
CA ARG A 224 14.42 0.30 -8.26
C ARG A 224 14.78 1.61 -8.94
N ASN A 225 16.05 1.86 -9.24
CA ASN A 225 16.45 3.09 -9.93
C ASN A 225 15.88 3.16 -11.36
N GLN A 226 15.73 2.02 -12.05
CA GLN A 226 15.02 1.97 -13.33
C GLN A 226 13.54 2.33 -13.19
N LEU A 227 12.87 1.85 -12.14
CA LEU A 227 11.49 2.23 -11.82
C LEU A 227 11.38 3.73 -11.52
N VAL A 228 12.29 4.29 -10.70
CA VAL A 228 12.33 5.72 -10.40
C VAL A 228 12.45 6.54 -11.68
N GLN A 229 13.42 6.23 -12.54
CA GLN A 229 13.61 6.92 -13.81
C GLN A 229 12.36 6.84 -14.69
N HIS A 230 11.75 5.65 -14.80
CA HIS A 230 10.54 5.49 -15.60
C HIS A 230 9.39 6.37 -15.10
N LEU A 231 9.22 6.50 -13.79
CA LEU A 231 8.17 7.36 -13.23
C LEU A 231 8.48 8.84 -13.40
N GLU A 232 9.75 9.25 -13.32
CA GLU A 232 10.17 10.61 -13.67
C GLU A 232 9.83 10.92 -15.13
N ASP A 233 10.10 9.99 -16.05
CA ASP A 233 9.79 10.14 -17.47
C ASP A 233 8.27 10.15 -17.73
N LEU A 234 7.52 9.29 -17.04
CA LEU A 234 6.07 9.14 -17.19
C LEU A 234 5.31 10.37 -16.66
N LEU A 235 5.76 10.95 -15.55
CA LEU A 235 5.08 12.05 -14.87
C LEU A 235 5.62 13.42 -15.26
N GLY A 236 6.90 13.54 -15.60
CA GLY A 236 7.59 14.80 -15.86
C GLY A 236 6.88 15.74 -16.85
N PRO A 237 6.31 15.27 -17.97
CA PRO A 237 5.59 16.13 -18.90
C PRO A 237 4.35 16.84 -18.31
N HIS A 238 3.75 16.28 -17.26
CA HIS A 238 2.51 16.77 -16.66
C HIS A 238 2.69 17.28 -15.22
N LEU A 239 3.79 16.87 -14.58
CA LEU A 239 4.14 17.22 -13.20
C LEU A 239 5.67 17.45 -13.11
N PRO A 240 6.22 18.48 -13.79
CA PRO A 240 7.66 18.68 -13.95
C PRO A 240 8.38 18.98 -12.64
N GLU A 241 7.65 19.51 -11.67
CA GLU A 241 8.16 19.74 -10.33
C GLU A 241 8.00 18.51 -9.44
N ALA A 242 7.57 17.33 -9.88
CA ALA A 242 7.56 16.17 -8.98
C ALA A 242 8.97 15.77 -8.53
N SER A 243 9.10 15.31 -7.29
CA SER A 243 10.25 14.50 -6.86
C SER A 243 9.79 13.06 -6.71
N VAL A 244 10.65 12.12 -7.09
CA VAL A 244 10.38 10.68 -6.89
C VAL A 244 11.28 10.19 -5.77
N LEU A 245 10.67 9.92 -4.61
CA LEU A 245 11.33 9.40 -3.43
C LEU A 245 11.17 7.88 -3.42
N ALA A 246 12.27 7.14 -3.26
CA ALA A 246 12.20 5.69 -3.18
C ALA A 246 13.07 5.13 -2.08
N ILE A 247 12.56 4.09 -1.40
CA ILE A 247 13.27 3.34 -0.38
C ILE A 247 13.05 1.85 -0.56
N THR A 248 14.05 1.05 -0.20
CA THR A 248 13.97 -0.40 -0.27
C THR A 248 13.58 -0.96 1.11
N LEU A 249 12.54 -1.79 1.18
CA LEU A 249 12.17 -2.54 2.38
C LEU A 249 12.53 -4.02 2.20
N ASP A 250 13.31 -4.56 3.13
CA ASP A 250 13.62 -5.98 3.21
C ASP A 250 12.71 -6.65 4.25
N LEU A 251 11.74 -7.43 3.81
CA LEU A 251 10.76 -8.07 4.70
C LEU A 251 11.36 -9.15 5.61
N ASP A 252 12.56 -9.67 5.32
CA ASP A 252 13.23 -10.70 6.15
C ASP A 252 13.62 -10.13 7.53
N ASP A 253 14.12 -8.90 7.55
CA ASP A 253 14.63 -8.22 8.74
C ASP A 253 13.92 -6.88 9.05
N GLY A 254 12.96 -6.47 8.23
CA GLY A 254 12.21 -5.21 8.36
C GLY A 254 13.02 -3.93 8.09
N SER A 255 14.27 -4.07 7.61
CA SER A 255 15.17 -2.93 7.47
C SER A 255 14.91 -2.13 6.21
N LEU A 256 15.08 -0.82 6.34
CA LEU A 256 15.02 0.14 5.24
C LEU A 256 16.41 0.41 4.69
N LYS A 257 16.54 0.40 3.37
CA LYS A 257 17.84 0.45 2.68
C LYS A 257 17.80 1.43 1.51
N GLN A 258 18.95 2.06 1.26
CA GLN A 258 19.27 2.77 0.01
C GLN A 258 18.29 3.89 -0.37
N PRO A 259 17.90 4.82 0.52
CA PRO A 259 17.01 5.92 0.12
C PRO A 259 17.53 6.68 -1.11
N THR A 260 16.63 7.19 -1.94
CA THR A 260 16.95 8.01 -3.12
C THR A 260 15.85 9.03 -3.39
N GLY A 261 16.20 10.14 -4.05
CA GLY A 261 15.28 11.22 -4.40
C GLY A 261 15.32 12.45 -3.47
N SER A 262 15.90 12.30 -2.27
CA SER A 262 16.17 13.39 -1.34
C SER A 262 17.39 13.07 -0.46
N ASP A 263 18.09 14.12 -0.04
CA ASP A 263 19.18 14.04 0.95
C ASP A 263 18.66 14.22 2.39
N ALA A 264 17.41 14.68 2.57
CA ALA A 264 16.83 14.90 3.89
C ALA A 264 16.31 13.59 4.48
N ALA A 265 16.89 13.17 5.61
CA ALA A 265 16.46 11.94 6.29
C ALA A 265 14.98 11.95 6.70
N ALA A 266 14.41 13.13 6.97
CA ALA A 266 13.00 13.29 7.34
C ALA A 266 12.00 12.99 6.20
N ASP A 267 12.47 12.88 4.95
CA ASP A 267 11.62 12.52 3.82
C ASP A 267 11.38 11.00 3.72
N PHE A 268 12.08 10.22 4.54
CA PHE A 268 12.04 8.76 4.55
C PHE A 268 11.52 8.23 5.90
N PRO A 269 10.85 7.06 5.90
CA PRO A 269 10.37 6.44 7.12
C PRO A 269 11.53 5.97 8.00
N ALA A 270 11.30 5.90 9.31
CA ALA A 270 12.28 5.40 10.27
C ALA A 270 12.40 3.86 10.23
N ASP A 271 11.30 3.16 9.98
CA ASP A 271 11.24 1.70 9.94
C ASP A 271 10.23 1.14 8.91
N GLY A 272 10.23 -0.19 8.72
CA GLY A 272 9.36 -0.86 7.75
C GLY A 272 7.87 -0.76 8.04
N VAL A 273 7.45 -0.63 9.31
CA VAL A 273 6.04 -0.46 9.68
C VAL A 273 5.62 0.96 9.31
N GLU A 274 6.42 1.97 9.66
CA GLU A 274 6.20 3.35 9.27
C GLU A 274 6.11 3.49 7.75
N ALA A 275 6.97 2.78 7.02
CA ALA A 275 7.01 2.77 5.56
C ALA A 275 5.71 2.29 4.91
N LEU A 276 4.96 1.38 5.55
CA LEU A 276 3.67 0.87 5.05
C LEU A 276 2.47 1.58 5.66
N THR A 277 2.66 2.39 6.70
CA THR A 277 1.57 3.03 7.44
C THR A 277 1.58 4.54 7.24
N THR A 278 2.33 5.28 8.06
CA THR A 278 2.30 6.75 8.08
C THR A 278 3.05 7.38 6.92
N TRP A 279 4.11 6.75 6.39
CA TRP A 279 4.79 7.25 5.19
C TRP A 279 3.87 7.18 3.95
N ALA A 280 2.90 6.26 3.96
CA ALA A 280 1.83 6.12 2.97
C ALA A 280 2.36 6.23 1.53
N PRO A 281 3.13 5.24 1.04
CA PRO A 281 3.71 5.27 -0.29
C PRO A 281 2.61 5.36 -1.35
N HIS A 282 2.94 5.95 -2.50
CA HIS A 282 2.03 5.93 -3.66
C HIS A 282 2.19 4.65 -4.47
N ILE A 283 3.35 4.01 -4.37
CA ILE A 283 3.61 2.71 -5.00
C ILE A 283 4.21 1.77 -3.97
N VAL A 284 3.64 0.57 -3.89
CA VAL A 284 4.29 -0.59 -3.31
C VAL A 284 4.66 -1.53 -4.44
N TYR A 285 5.95 -1.62 -4.76
CA TYR A 285 6.46 -2.47 -5.82
C TYR A 285 7.09 -3.74 -5.24
N VAL A 286 6.48 -4.89 -5.48
CA VAL A 286 6.99 -6.20 -5.05
C VAL A 286 7.63 -6.91 -6.24
N GLU A 287 8.94 -7.11 -6.14
CA GLU A 287 9.76 -7.67 -7.21
C GLU A 287 9.64 -9.21 -7.31
N GLY A 288 10.03 -9.74 -8.47
CA GLY A 288 10.13 -11.19 -8.69
C GLY A 288 11.31 -11.85 -7.99
N GLY A 289 11.28 -13.17 -7.89
CA GLY A 289 12.30 -13.98 -7.23
C GLY A 289 11.71 -15.31 -6.80
N ASN A 290 12.11 -15.83 -5.65
CA ASN A 290 11.49 -17.02 -5.05
C ASN A 290 10.25 -16.62 -4.22
N THR A 291 9.09 -17.11 -4.64
CA THR A 291 7.78 -16.85 -4.07
C THR A 291 7.62 -17.43 -2.67
N PHE A 292 8.15 -18.63 -2.42
CA PHE A 292 8.07 -19.28 -1.11
C PHE A 292 8.86 -18.50 -0.05
N TRP A 293 10.05 -18.02 -0.41
CA TRP A 293 10.83 -17.15 0.46
C TRP A 293 10.11 -15.82 0.75
N LEU A 294 9.51 -15.20 -0.26
CA LEU A 294 8.72 -13.98 -0.09
C LEU A 294 7.55 -14.22 0.89
N GLN A 295 6.79 -15.31 0.68
CA GLN A 295 5.67 -15.69 1.53
C GLN A 295 6.11 -15.99 2.97
N HIS A 296 7.23 -16.70 3.16
CA HIS A 296 7.82 -16.93 4.46
C HIS A 296 8.17 -15.63 5.19
N CYS A 297 8.80 -14.67 4.52
CA CYS A 297 9.13 -13.37 5.12
C CYS A 297 7.87 -12.57 5.49
N LEU A 298 6.82 -12.63 4.66
CA LEU A 298 5.53 -12.00 4.96
C LEU A 298 4.92 -12.52 6.26
N GLU A 299 4.91 -13.85 6.44
CA GLU A 299 4.43 -14.52 7.65
C GLU A 299 5.29 -14.18 8.86
N LYS A 300 6.60 -14.41 8.75
CA LYS A 300 7.59 -14.20 9.82
C LYS A 300 7.50 -12.79 10.40
N GLY A 301 7.36 -11.77 9.55
CA GLY A 301 7.27 -10.38 9.97
C GLY A 301 5.85 -9.84 10.15
N SER A 302 4.81 -10.67 10.00
CA SER A 302 3.41 -10.22 10.04
C SER A 302 3.12 -9.03 9.11
N TRP A 303 3.74 -9.03 7.92
CA TRP A 303 3.68 -7.92 6.97
C TRP A 303 2.40 -7.91 6.12
N ALA A 304 1.71 -9.05 6.02
CA ALA A 304 0.53 -9.20 5.16
C ALA A 304 -0.59 -8.20 5.53
N SER A 305 -0.84 -7.95 6.82
CA SER A 305 -1.83 -6.97 7.27
C SER A 305 -1.45 -5.55 6.88
N HIS A 306 -0.17 -5.18 7.05
CA HIS A 306 0.36 -3.87 6.68
C HIS A 306 0.30 -3.61 5.17
N LEU A 307 0.69 -4.59 4.35
CA LEU A 307 0.61 -4.49 2.89
C LEU A 307 -0.84 -4.38 2.41
N ARG A 308 -1.75 -5.19 2.96
CA ARG A 308 -3.18 -5.07 2.63
C ARG A 308 -3.74 -3.71 3.04
N ALA A 309 -3.43 -3.22 4.24
CA ALA A 309 -3.89 -1.91 4.68
C ALA A 309 -3.36 -0.76 3.80
N ALA A 310 -2.13 -0.88 3.28
CA ALA A 310 -1.52 0.11 2.40
C ALA A 310 -2.13 0.14 0.98
N CYS A 311 -2.69 -0.97 0.52
CA CYS A 311 -3.04 -1.17 -0.89
C CYS A 311 -4.52 -1.49 -1.15
N THR A 312 -5.29 -1.93 -0.14
CA THR A 312 -6.67 -2.40 -0.32
C THR A 312 -7.72 -1.48 0.30
N GLY A 313 -8.90 -1.45 -0.32
CA GLY A 313 -10.02 -0.62 0.11
C GLY A 313 -10.01 0.79 -0.47
N PRO A 314 -11.12 1.54 -0.30
CA PRO A 314 -11.35 2.81 -0.98
C PRO A 314 -10.36 3.90 -0.57
N ASP A 315 -9.82 3.84 0.64
CA ASP A 315 -8.90 4.85 1.18
C ASP A 315 -7.43 4.43 1.09
N ALA A 316 -7.14 3.32 0.39
CA ALA A 316 -5.78 2.86 0.21
C ALA A 316 -4.92 3.92 -0.50
N PRO A 317 -3.76 4.28 0.06
CA PRO A 317 -2.88 5.29 -0.54
C PRO A 317 -2.04 4.77 -1.71
N SER A 318 -1.87 3.45 -1.83
CA SER A 318 -0.84 2.87 -2.70
C SER A 318 -1.43 2.15 -3.90
N VAL A 319 -0.76 2.30 -5.03
CA VAL A 319 -0.84 1.38 -6.17
C VAL A 319 0.08 0.19 -5.88
N TYR A 320 -0.47 -1.02 -5.93
CA TYR A 320 0.32 -2.24 -5.81
C TYR A 320 0.88 -2.66 -7.18
N ILE A 321 2.19 -2.88 -7.29
CA ILE A 321 2.79 -3.43 -8.50
C ILE A 321 3.48 -4.75 -8.14
N GLY A 322 2.92 -5.85 -8.61
CA GLY A 322 3.44 -7.19 -8.36
C GLY A 322 4.11 -7.75 -9.60
N LYS A 323 5.41 -8.03 -9.52
CA LYS A 323 6.13 -8.70 -10.61
C LYS A 323 6.42 -10.15 -10.27
N SER A 324 6.04 -11.08 -11.14
CA SER A 324 6.34 -12.51 -11.00
C SER A 324 5.90 -13.05 -9.63
N ALA A 325 6.82 -13.40 -8.72
CA ALA A 325 6.51 -13.73 -7.32
C ALA A 325 5.58 -12.70 -6.65
N GLY A 326 5.81 -11.39 -6.88
CA GLY A 326 4.94 -10.31 -6.41
C GLY A 326 3.51 -10.36 -6.97
N ALA A 327 3.33 -10.87 -8.19
CA ALA A 327 2.01 -11.10 -8.77
C ALA A 327 1.32 -12.33 -8.17
N ILE A 328 2.08 -13.41 -7.96
CA ILE A 328 1.58 -14.64 -7.34
C ILE A 328 1.05 -14.36 -5.94
N ILE A 329 1.84 -13.71 -5.08
CA ILE A 329 1.43 -13.42 -3.70
C ILE A 329 0.24 -12.46 -3.61
N ALA A 330 -0.02 -11.64 -4.63
CA ALA A 330 -1.16 -10.72 -4.62
C ALA A 330 -2.51 -11.45 -4.78
N GLY A 331 -2.48 -12.64 -5.37
CA GLY A 331 -3.66 -13.47 -5.58
C GLY A 331 -4.16 -14.16 -4.32
N ALA A 332 -5.19 -14.99 -4.50
CA ALA A 332 -5.81 -15.76 -3.45
C ALA A 332 -4.90 -16.87 -2.90
N THR A 333 -4.04 -17.46 -3.74
CA THR A 333 -3.09 -18.51 -3.34
C THR A 333 -1.75 -18.37 -4.02
N VAL A 334 -0.69 -18.85 -3.35
CA VAL A 334 0.66 -18.97 -3.91
C VAL A 334 0.89 -20.29 -4.66
N ALA A 335 -0.13 -21.15 -4.75
CA ALA A 335 0.01 -22.50 -5.32
C ALA A 335 0.54 -22.53 -6.76
N THR A 336 0.32 -21.49 -7.56
CA THR A 336 0.83 -21.41 -8.94
C THR A 336 2.36 -21.38 -9.03
N ALA A 337 3.07 -21.01 -7.95
CA ALA A 337 4.53 -21.11 -7.87
C ALA A 337 5.03 -22.56 -7.88
N THR A 338 4.18 -23.53 -7.50
CA THR A 338 4.54 -24.95 -7.45
C THR A 338 4.57 -25.62 -8.83
N TRP A 339 4.11 -24.94 -9.89
CA TRP A 339 3.81 -25.58 -11.17
C TRP A 339 5.01 -25.66 -12.13
N LYS A 340 5.88 -24.65 -12.15
CA LYS A 340 7.03 -24.58 -13.07
C LYS A 340 8.31 -25.20 -12.51
N GLY A 341 8.36 -25.41 -11.20
CA GLY A 341 9.57 -25.83 -10.51
C GLY A 341 10.69 -24.76 -10.46
N TRP A 342 10.37 -23.49 -10.75
CA TRP A 342 11.34 -22.39 -10.74
C TRP A 342 11.59 -21.85 -9.33
N ASP A 343 10.56 -21.87 -8.49
CA ASP A 343 10.63 -21.54 -7.08
C ASP A 343 11.07 -22.77 -6.30
N ASP A 344 12.16 -22.65 -5.54
CA ASP A 344 12.73 -23.73 -4.71
C ASP A 344 12.13 -23.64 -3.29
N PRO A 345 11.30 -24.60 -2.84
CA PRO A 345 10.71 -24.57 -1.50
C PRO A 345 11.73 -24.87 -0.39
N SER A 346 12.85 -25.55 -0.71
CA SER A 346 13.86 -25.95 0.29
C SER A 346 14.59 -24.78 0.95
N VAL A 347 14.42 -23.56 0.42
CA VAL A 347 14.96 -22.33 1.00
C VAL A 347 14.19 -21.87 2.25
N VAL A 348 13.02 -22.47 2.53
CA VAL A 348 12.18 -22.14 3.68
C VAL A 348 12.23 -23.26 4.71
N PRO A 349 12.80 -23.02 5.90
CA PRO A 349 12.84 -24.00 6.98
C PRO A 349 11.43 -24.42 7.42
N GLY A 350 11.18 -25.74 7.50
CA GLY A 350 9.91 -26.35 7.88
C GLY A 350 8.84 -26.41 6.79
N LYS A 351 9.14 -25.93 5.56
CA LYS A 351 8.26 -25.99 4.38
C LYS A 351 9.07 -26.33 3.12
N GLU A 352 9.94 -27.33 3.21
CA GLU A 352 10.96 -27.62 2.20
C GLU A 352 10.44 -28.35 0.95
N THR A 353 9.16 -28.76 0.91
CA THR A 353 8.57 -29.50 -0.21
C THR A 353 7.44 -28.72 -0.87
N TYR A 354 7.15 -28.99 -2.15
CA TYR A 354 6.03 -28.34 -2.85
C TYR A 354 4.67 -28.63 -2.22
N ASP A 355 4.51 -29.78 -1.56
CA ASP A 355 3.26 -30.17 -0.91
C ASP A 355 2.92 -29.24 0.27
N ASP A 356 3.94 -28.69 0.96
CA ASP A 356 3.78 -27.75 2.07
C ASP A 356 3.15 -26.41 1.64
N TRP A 357 3.18 -26.11 0.34
CA TRP A 357 2.69 -24.87 -0.25
C TRP A 357 1.35 -25.03 -0.99
N LYS A 358 0.82 -26.26 -1.07
CA LYS A 358 -0.49 -26.49 -1.69
C LYS A 358 -1.60 -25.84 -0.89
N GLY A 359 -2.41 -25.02 -1.55
CA GLY A 359 -3.51 -24.29 -0.91
C GLY A 359 -3.07 -23.19 0.04
N HIS A 360 -1.78 -22.86 0.09
CA HIS A 360 -1.28 -21.80 0.94
C HIS A 360 -1.85 -20.44 0.47
N PRO A 361 -2.47 -19.63 1.36
CA PRO A 361 -3.08 -18.37 0.97
C PRO A 361 -2.02 -17.37 0.50
N GLY A 362 -2.41 -16.52 -0.46
CA GLY A 362 -1.72 -15.29 -0.79
C GLY A 362 -2.28 -14.11 0.02
N LEU A 363 -2.16 -12.92 -0.52
CA LEU A 363 -2.69 -11.68 0.08
C LEU A 363 -4.17 -11.47 -0.22
N ASP A 364 -4.76 -12.18 -1.19
CA ASP A 364 -6.18 -12.05 -1.58
C ASP A 364 -6.56 -10.59 -1.88
N MET A 365 -5.76 -9.93 -2.72
CA MET A 365 -5.89 -8.51 -3.07
C MET A 365 -6.60 -8.28 -4.41
N VAL A 366 -6.98 -9.32 -5.13
CA VAL A 366 -7.70 -9.22 -6.42
C VAL A 366 -8.94 -10.11 -6.38
N GLY A 367 -9.60 -10.07 -5.22
CA GLY A 367 -10.54 -11.11 -4.79
C GLY A 367 -9.96 -12.50 -5.00
N SER A 368 -10.82 -13.44 -5.39
CA SER A 368 -10.46 -14.86 -5.52
C SER A 368 -9.56 -15.21 -6.73
N GLN A 369 -8.96 -14.25 -7.42
CA GLN A 369 -8.08 -14.49 -8.58
C GLN A 369 -6.68 -14.91 -8.12
N SER A 370 -6.02 -15.77 -8.89
CA SER A 370 -4.62 -16.19 -8.68
C SER A 370 -3.84 -16.08 -9.99
N PHE A 371 -2.53 -15.88 -9.91
CA PHE A 371 -1.73 -15.48 -11.08
C PHE A 371 -0.68 -16.53 -11.42
N PHE A 372 -0.55 -16.82 -12.71
CA PHE A 372 0.51 -17.66 -13.27
C PHE A 372 1.36 -16.81 -14.23
N PRO A 373 2.45 -16.18 -13.74
CA PRO A 373 3.31 -15.33 -14.57
C PRO A 373 4.27 -16.15 -15.44
N HIS A 374 4.83 -15.50 -16.45
CA HIS A 374 5.73 -16.09 -17.45
C HIS A 374 5.09 -17.25 -18.21
N MET A 375 3.82 -17.08 -18.59
CA MET A 375 3.11 -18.00 -19.47
C MET A 375 3.79 -18.00 -20.84
N SER A 376 4.05 -19.19 -21.35
CA SER A 376 4.48 -19.46 -22.72
C SER A 376 3.79 -20.73 -23.20
N ASP A 377 3.88 -21.01 -24.50
CA ASP A 377 3.19 -22.15 -25.10
C ASP A 377 3.67 -23.49 -24.50
N ASP A 378 4.93 -23.55 -24.04
CA ASP A 378 5.50 -24.72 -23.35
C ASP A 378 4.74 -25.10 -22.06
N TRP A 379 4.06 -24.13 -21.42
CA TRP A 379 3.36 -24.32 -20.16
C TRP A 379 1.87 -24.65 -20.32
N GLU A 380 1.31 -24.64 -21.53
CA GLU A 380 -0.13 -24.84 -21.75
C GLU A 380 -0.63 -26.17 -21.20
N SER A 381 0.09 -27.26 -21.48
CA SER A 381 -0.25 -28.59 -21.00
C SER A 381 -0.21 -28.68 -19.47
N THR A 382 0.84 -28.12 -18.86
CA THR A 382 1.02 -28.12 -17.40
C THR A 382 -0.07 -27.30 -16.72
N VAL A 383 -0.38 -26.10 -17.22
CA VAL A 383 -1.45 -25.26 -16.68
C VAL A 383 -2.82 -25.94 -16.82
N ALA A 384 -3.09 -26.58 -17.96
CA ALA A 384 -4.34 -27.30 -18.20
C ALA A 384 -4.50 -28.50 -17.23
N GLU A 385 -3.43 -29.26 -16.99
CA GLU A 385 -3.40 -30.34 -16.00
C GLU A 385 -3.61 -29.80 -14.59
N LYS A 386 -2.83 -28.80 -14.18
CA LYS A 386 -2.89 -28.25 -12.81
C LYS A 386 -4.21 -27.58 -12.49
N ARG A 387 -4.86 -26.92 -13.45
CA ARG A 387 -6.23 -26.41 -13.28
C ARG A 387 -7.24 -27.52 -12.96
N GLN A 388 -7.06 -28.74 -13.47
CA GLN A 388 -7.95 -29.87 -13.14
C GLN A 388 -7.71 -30.41 -11.72
N GLU A 389 -6.51 -30.25 -11.18
CA GLU A 389 -6.15 -30.67 -9.82
C GLU A 389 -6.64 -29.69 -8.73
N VAL A 390 -6.80 -28.41 -9.07
CA VAL A 390 -7.22 -27.37 -8.12
C VAL A 390 -8.66 -27.58 -7.69
N GLN A 391 -8.87 -27.74 -6.38
CA GLN A 391 -10.20 -27.79 -5.77
C GLN A 391 -10.42 -26.63 -4.78
N PRO A 392 -11.65 -26.09 -4.70
CA PRO A 392 -12.80 -26.42 -5.55
C PRO A 392 -12.61 -25.87 -6.99
N LYS A 393 -13.31 -26.45 -7.96
CA LYS A 393 -13.10 -26.16 -9.40
C LYS A 393 -13.29 -24.67 -9.73
N GLU A 394 -14.10 -23.97 -8.97
CA GLU A 394 -14.29 -22.52 -9.10
C GLU A 394 -12.99 -21.73 -8.89
N LEU A 395 -11.99 -22.28 -8.19
CA LEU A 395 -10.66 -21.67 -8.08
C LEU A 395 -9.82 -21.88 -9.34
N SER A 396 -10.03 -22.96 -10.10
CA SER A 396 -9.26 -23.21 -11.33
C SER A 396 -9.57 -22.21 -12.43
N ASP A 397 -10.84 -21.79 -12.52
CA ASP A 397 -11.32 -20.81 -13.50
C ASP A 397 -10.86 -19.38 -13.17
N LYS A 398 -10.28 -19.18 -11.97
CA LYS A 398 -9.80 -17.91 -11.45
C LYS A 398 -8.29 -17.77 -11.52
N ILE A 399 -7.65 -18.57 -12.38
CA ILE A 399 -6.20 -18.50 -12.58
C ILE A 399 -5.93 -17.68 -13.84
N VAL A 400 -5.35 -16.51 -13.67
CA VAL A 400 -4.96 -15.59 -14.74
C VAL A 400 -3.53 -15.91 -15.16
N CYS A 401 -3.35 -16.36 -16.39
CA CYS A 401 -2.03 -16.58 -16.97
C CYS A 401 -1.53 -15.30 -17.61
N LEU A 402 -0.31 -14.88 -17.27
CA LEU A 402 0.32 -13.66 -17.79
C LEU A 402 1.53 -14.05 -18.63
N ARG A 403 1.55 -13.71 -19.92
CA ARG A 403 2.76 -13.79 -20.75
C ARG A 403 3.76 -12.70 -20.33
N GLU A 404 4.94 -12.66 -20.95
CA GLU A 404 5.97 -11.67 -20.60
C GLU A 404 5.51 -10.23 -20.85
N TYR A 405 4.81 -10.01 -21.95
CA TYR A 405 4.28 -8.72 -22.39
C TYR A 405 2.89 -8.40 -21.82
N ASP A 406 2.32 -9.29 -21.01
CA ASP A 406 1.00 -9.03 -20.41
C ASP A 406 1.15 -8.25 -19.10
N ALA A 407 0.18 -7.37 -18.88
CA ALA A 407 -0.09 -6.75 -17.60
C ALA A 407 -1.57 -6.91 -17.25
N CYS A 408 -1.84 -7.26 -16.01
CA CYS A 408 -3.19 -7.30 -15.48
C CYS A 408 -3.42 -6.05 -14.62
N CYS A 409 -4.27 -5.16 -15.11
CA CYS A 409 -4.69 -3.92 -14.49
C CYS A 409 -5.93 -4.19 -13.62
N VAL A 410 -5.88 -3.79 -12.34
CA VAL A 410 -6.96 -4.02 -11.37
C VAL A 410 -7.43 -2.69 -10.82
N ASP A 411 -8.72 -2.40 -10.96
CA ASP A 411 -9.40 -1.30 -10.26
C ASP A 411 -10.38 -1.88 -9.23
N GLY A 412 -10.02 -1.74 -7.95
CA GLY A 412 -10.82 -2.26 -6.84
C GLY A 412 -12.07 -1.44 -6.54
N SER A 413 -12.18 -0.22 -7.07
CA SER A 413 -13.37 0.63 -6.91
C SER A 413 -14.56 0.02 -7.63
N ASP A 414 -14.32 -0.43 -8.86
CA ASP A 414 -15.31 -1.09 -9.70
C ASP A 414 -15.18 -2.63 -9.68
N GLN A 415 -14.18 -3.15 -8.96
CA GLN A 415 -13.81 -4.58 -8.93
C GLN A 415 -13.56 -5.14 -10.34
N ILE A 416 -12.93 -4.32 -11.18
CA ILE A 416 -12.61 -4.64 -12.57
C ILE A 416 -11.17 -5.14 -12.64
N MET A 417 -10.98 -6.14 -13.50
CA MET A 417 -9.67 -6.67 -13.87
C MET A 417 -9.59 -6.72 -15.39
N GLU A 418 -8.61 -6.04 -15.96
CA GLU A 418 -8.37 -5.99 -17.40
C GLU A 418 -6.98 -6.55 -17.71
N LEU A 419 -6.93 -7.50 -18.64
CA LEU A 419 -5.67 -8.01 -19.18
C LEU A 419 -5.30 -7.16 -20.41
N VAL A 420 -4.19 -6.45 -20.33
CA VAL A 420 -3.64 -5.67 -21.43
C VAL A 420 -2.32 -6.29 -21.87
N SER A 421 -2.08 -6.34 -23.18
CA SER A 421 -0.84 -6.86 -23.75
C SER A 421 -0.03 -5.73 -24.36
N GLY A 422 1.27 -5.72 -24.10
CA GLY A 422 2.22 -4.88 -24.80
C GLY A 422 2.34 -5.26 -26.28
N VAL A 423 2.94 -4.37 -27.06
CA VAL A 423 3.35 -4.73 -28.41
C VAL A 423 4.50 -5.72 -28.26
N GLU A 424 4.33 -6.94 -28.76
CA GLU A 424 5.44 -7.88 -28.87
C GLU A 424 6.52 -7.18 -29.68
N ALA A 425 7.60 -6.76 -29.01
CA ALA A 425 8.69 -6.09 -29.67
C ALA A 425 9.14 -7.05 -30.75
N ALA A 426 8.88 -6.69 -32.03
CA ALA A 426 9.18 -7.55 -33.16
C ALA A 426 10.63 -7.95 -32.99
N VAL A 427 10.85 -9.20 -32.55
CA VAL A 427 12.16 -9.67 -32.16
C VAL A 427 12.96 -9.54 -33.43
N ALA A 428 13.89 -8.58 -33.45
CA ALA A 428 14.78 -8.39 -34.57
C ALA A 428 15.58 -9.68 -34.69
N GLN A 429 15.11 -10.58 -35.57
CA GLN A 429 15.70 -11.89 -35.84
C GLN A 429 17.09 -11.74 -36.44
#